data_AF-A0A952DS77-F1
#
_entry.id   AF-A0A952DS77-F1
#
_cell.length_a   1.000
_cell.length_b   1.000
_cell.length_c   1.000
_cell.angle_alpha   90.00
_cell.angle_beta   90.00
_cell.angle_gamma   90.00
#
_symmetry.space_group_name_H-M   'P 1'
#
loop_
_entity.id
_entity.type
_entity.pdbx_description
1 polymer ?
#
loop_
_entity_poly.entity_id
_entity_poly.type
_entity_poly.pdbx_seq_one_letter_code
_entity_poly.pdbx_strand_id
1 'polypeptide(L)'
;DRGDFSKLTIDFMTLKANGSNFQAEFAYDKQSNSYKRYIAGKEDIDLQSGMQISPKNVVVEWHNYGDANDGHGRIIIDMIGNDRVQIFRDGKVIEGYWQKDCRTCRTKYFDENENPIELNRGQTWIAFAVKVKDRLVSNVNLQYNED
;
A
#
# COMPACT_ATOMS: atom_id res chain seq x y z
N ASP A 1 -1.32 1.64 22.42
CA ASP A 1 -2.49 0.77 22.13
C ASP A 1 -2.62 0.46 20.65
N ARG A 2 -3.04 -0.77 20.34
CA ARG A 2 -3.31 -1.23 18.98
C ARG A 2 -4.77 -0.96 18.62
N GLY A 3 -5.04 -0.57 17.37
CA GLY A 3 -6.40 -0.32 16.89
C GLY A 3 -7.10 -1.58 16.40
N ASP A 4 -8.29 -1.37 15.81
CA ASP A 4 -9.23 -2.42 15.41
C ASP A 4 -9.25 -2.68 13.90
N PHE A 5 -8.34 -2.05 13.14
CA PHE A 5 -8.13 -2.41 11.75
C PHE A 5 -7.72 -3.88 11.64
N SER A 6 -8.41 -4.63 10.77
CA SER A 6 -8.19 -6.06 10.61
C SER A 6 -7.44 -6.37 9.32
N LYS A 7 -7.78 -5.74 8.20
CA LYS A 7 -7.27 -6.15 6.89
C LYS A 7 -7.39 -5.08 5.82
N LEU A 8 -6.42 -5.03 4.90
CA LEU A 8 -6.59 -4.34 3.62
C LEU A 8 -6.43 -5.30 2.45
N THR A 9 -7.16 -5.02 1.36
CA THR A 9 -6.91 -5.60 0.05
C THR A 9 -6.62 -4.52 -0.97
N ILE A 10 -5.70 -4.79 -1.90
CA ILE A 10 -5.31 -3.91 -2.99
C ILE A 10 -5.47 -4.65 -4.31
N ASP A 11 -6.33 -4.11 -5.17
CA ASP A 11 -6.44 -4.49 -6.57
C ASP A 11 -5.75 -3.43 -7.43
N PHE A 12 -4.53 -3.68 -7.90
CA PHE A 12 -3.67 -2.64 -8.50
C PHE A 12 -4.17 -2.11 -9.85
N MET A 13 -4.75 -2.96 -10.69
CA MET A 13 -5.32 -2.56 -11.97
C MET A 13 -6.58 -3.35 -12.19
N THR A 14 -7.71 -2.78 -11.75
CA THR A 14 -9.03 -3.42 -11.79
C THR A 14 -9.59 -3.40 -13.22
N LEU A 15 -8.89 -4.04 -14.16
CA LEU A 15 -9.44 -4.43 -15.45
C LEU A 15 -10.32 -5.65 -15.18
N LYS A 16 -11.62 -5.41 -14.95
CA LYS A 16 -12.62 -6.43 -14.61
C LYS A 16 -12.65 -7.55 -15.66
N ALA A 17 -12.00 -8.66 -15.37
CA ALA A 17 -12.33 -9.98 -15.88
C ALA A 17 -11.87 -11.04 -14.88
N ASN A 18 -12.80 -11.58 -14.09
CA ASN A 18 -12.69 -12.87 -13.37
C ASN A 18 -11.93 -12.94 -12.03
N GLY A 19 -12.00 -11.90 -11.19
CA GLY A 19 -11.34 -11.90 -9.88
C GLY A 19 -9.82 -11.73 -10.01
N SER A 20 -9.19 -10.99 -9.10
CA SER A 20 -7.78 -10.65 -9.30
C SER A 20 -6.90 -11.81 -8.78
N ASN A 21 -6.35 -12.59 -9.72
CA ASN A 21 -5.26 -13.55 -9.48
C ASN A 21 -3.96 -12.89 -8.92
N PHE A 22 -4.02 -11.61 -8.60
CA PHE A 22 -2.91 -10.78 -8.15
C PHE A 22 -3.34 -9.82 -7.02
N GLN A 23 -4.50 -10.01 -6.39
CA GLN A 23 -4.89 -9.22 -5.22
C GLN A 23 -3.78 -9.31 -4.17
N ALA A 24 -3.32 -8.17 -3.67
CA ALA A 24 -2.50 -8.15 -2.48
C ALA A 24 -3.39 -7.95 -1.26
N GLU A 25 -3.22 -8.78 -0.25
CA GLU A 25 -3.92 -8.65 1.02
C GLU A 25 -2.90 -8.57 2.15
N PHE A 26 -3.23 -7.76 3.16
CA PHE A 26 -2.45 -7.60 4.38
C PHE A 26 -3.39 -7.72 5.58
N ALA A 27 -3.33 -8.85 6.27
CA ALA A 27 -4.12 -9.12 7.47
C ALA A 27 -3.31 -8.77 8.71
N TYR A 28 -3.84 -7.88 9.54
CA TYR A 28 -3.19 -7.45 10.76
C TYR A 28 -3.29 -8.54 11.85
N ASP A 29 -2.15 -8.93 12.39
CA ASP A 29 -2.05 -9.79 13.55
C ASP A 29 -1.67 -8.97 14.79
N LYS A 30 -2.62 -8.84 15.72
CA LYS A 30 -2.48 -8.05 16.95
C LYS A 30 -1.43 -8.63 17.90
N GLN A 31 -1.21 -9.95 17.89
CA GLN A 31 -0.25 -10.63 18.77
C GLN A 31 1.19 -10.30 18.37
N SER A 32 1.54 -10.51 17.10
CA SER A 32 2.88 -10.17 16.60
C SER A 32 3.05 -8.69 16.28
N ASN A 33 1.97 -7.90 16.25
CA ASN A 33 1.94 -6.53 15.73
C ASN A 33 2.57 -6.45 14.34
N SER A 34 2.02 -7.20 13.38
CA SER A 34 2.50 -7.24 12.00
C SER A 34 1.36 -7.53 11.03
N TYR A 35 1.63 -7.40 9.73
CA TYR A 35 0.64 -7.56 8.68
C TYR A 35 1.01 -8.74 7.79
N LYS A 36 0.34 -9.89 7.97
CA LYS A 36 0.55 -11.09 7.15
C LYS A 36 0.12 -10.83 5.71
N ARG A 37 1.05 -11.02 4.77
CA ARG A 37 0.80 -10.77 3.34
C ARG A 37 0.28 -12.02 2.64
N TYR A 38 -0.71 -11.81 1.77
CA TYR A 38 -1.26 -12.82 0.87
C TYR A 38 -1.27 -12.27 -0.56
N ILE A 39 -1.08 -13.15 -1.53
CA ILE A 39 -1.26 -12.87 -2.96
C ILE A 39 -2.27 -13.86 -3.52
N ALA A 40 -3.32 -13.34 -4.16
CA ALA A 40 -4.40 -14.16 -4.72
C ALA A 40 -5.00 -15.15 -3.69
N GLY A 41 -5.15 -14.70 -2.45
CA GLY A 41 -5.66 -15.51 -1.33
C GLY A 41 -4.71 -16.58 -0.78
N LYS A 42 -3.47 -16.66 -1.27
CA LYS A 42 -2.44 -17.59 -0.76
C LYS A 42 -1.39 -16.84 0.06
N GLU A 43 -0.85 -17.49 1.09
CA GLU A 43 0.24 -16.94 1.89
C GLU A 43 1.44 -16.60 0.99
N ASP A 44 1.97 -15.40 1.16
CA ASP A 44 3.16 -14.97 0.45
C ASP A 44 4.41 -15.37 1.24
N ILE A 45 4.99 -16.49 0.84
CA ILE A 45 6.10 -17.13 1.55
C ILE A 45 7.43 -16.73 0.92
N ASP A 46 8.34 -16.22 1.73
CA ASP A 46 9.73 -16.05 1.35
C ASP A 46 10.39 -17.43 1.19
N LEU A 47 10.84 -17.73 -0.03
CA LEU A 47 11.34 -19.07 -0.38
C LEU A 47 12.59 -19.48 0.42
N GLN A 48 13.44 -18.52 0.79
CA GLN A 48 14.71 -18.80 1.45
C GLN A 48 14.51 -19.13 2.94
N SER A 49 13.62 -18.42 3.61
CA SER A 49 13.33 -18.57 5.03
C SER A 49 12.17 -19.52 5.33
N GLY A 50 11.28 -19.74 4.36
CA GLY A 50 10.03 -20.47 4.56
C GLY A 50 9.01 -19.73 5.41
N MET A 51 9.25 -18.44 5.73
CA MET A 51 8.37 -17.62 6.55
C MET A 51 7.44 -16.79 5.69
N GLN A 52 6.22 -16.57 6.17
CA GLN A 52 5.30 -15.63 5.54
C GLN A 52 5.79 -14.18 5.71
N ILE A 53 5.73 -13.42 4.62
CA ILE A 53 6.03 -11.98 4.63
C ILE A 53 5.05 -11.27 5.58
N SER A 54 5.60 -10.56 6.57
CA SER A 54 4.85 -9.98 7.69
C SER A 54 5.41 -8.62 8.13
N PRO A 55 5.30 -7.56 7.29
CA PRO A 55 5.79 -6.22 7.63
C PRO A 55 5.15 -5.63 8.90
N LYS A 56 5.86 -4.69 9.54
CA LYS A 56 5.38 -3.88 10.66
C LYS A 56 4.58 -2.66 10.23
N ASN A 57 4.82 -2.21 9.00
CA ASN A 57 4.12 -1.08 8.38
C ASN A 57 3.73 -1.48 6.95
N VAL A 58 2.52 -1.14 6.55
CA VAL A 58 2.13 -1.15 5.13
C VAL A 58 1.81 0.29 4.74
N VAL A 59 2.39 0.76 3.65
CA VAL A 59 2.19 2.10 3.10
C VAL A 59 1.56 1.93 1.73
N VAL A 60 0.47 2.63 1.47
CA VAL A 60 -0.15 2.71 0.15
C VAL A 60 -0.03 4.15 -0.33
N GLU A 61 0.81 4.36 -1.34
CA GLU A 61 1.01 5.66 -2.00
C GLU A 61 0.19 5.70 -3.28
N TRP A 62 -0.57 6.77 -3.50
CA TRP A 62 -1.27 6.99 -4.76
C TRP A 62 -0.39 7.77 -5.73
N HIS A 63 -0.31 7.28 -6.97
CA HIS A 63 0.42 7.92 -8.05
C HIS A 63 -0.47 8.11 -9.27
N ASN A 64 -0.26 9.20 -10.00
CA ASN A 64 -0.81 9.30 -11.35
C ASN A 64 -0.08 8.31 -12.27
N TYR A 65 -0.84 7.69 -13.18
CA TYR A 65 -0.27 6.93 -14.29
C TYR A 65 -0.90 7.35 -15.63
N GLY A 66 -0.14 7.16 -16.69
CA GLY A 66 -0.56 7.43 -18.06
C GLY A 66 0.12 6.51 -19.07
N ASP A 67 -0.29 6.65 -20.33
CA ASP A 67 0.36 5.97 -21.45
C ASP A 67 1.80 6.51 -21.62
N ALA A 68 2.74 5.60 -21.89
CA ALA A 68 4.12 5.97 -22.19
C ALA A 68 4.27 6.71 -23.55
N ASN A 69 3.22 6.70 -24.37
CA ASN A 69 3.16 7.21 -25.74
C ASN A 69 4.29 6.65 -26.62
N ASP A 70 4.68 5.40 -26.37
CA ASP A 70 5.76 4.71 -27.08
C ASP A 70 5.25 3.73 -28.15
N GLY A 71 3.93 3.66 -28.36
CA GLY A 71 3.29 2.75 -29.32
C GLY A 71 3.21 1.29 -28.87
N HIS A 72 3.62 0.97 -27.63
CA HIS A 72 3.67 -0.40 -27.11
C HIS A 72 2.69 -0.66 -25.94
N GLY A 73 1.83 0.31 -25.61
CA GLY A 73 0.87 0.20 -24.51
C GLY A 73 1.54 0.11 -23.14
N ARG A 74 2.77 0.60 -23.01
CA ARG A 74 3.43 0.71 -21.70
C ARG A 74 2.84 1.85 -20.90
N ILE A 75 2.96 1.75 -19.58
CA ILE A 75 2.54 2.81 -18.67
C ILE A 75 3.75 3.53 -18.07
N ILE A 76 3.57 4.81 -17.77
CA ILE A 76 4.46 5.61 -16.93
C ILE A 76 3.71 5.94 -15.64
N ILE A 77 4.41 5.84 -14.51
CA ILE A 77 3.90 6.20 -13.18
C ILE A 77 4.74 7.38 -12.68
N ASP A 78 4.08 8.43 -12.20
CA ASP A 78 4.74 9.63 -11.70
C ASP A 78 5.27 9.41 -10.27
N MET A 79 6.58 9.15 -10.15
CA MET A 79 7.24 8.79 -8.89
C MET A 79 7.85 9.98 -8.12
N ILE A 80 7.69 11.22 -8.60
CA ILE A 80 8.19 12.45 -7.99
C ILE A 80 7.01 13.40 -7.83
N GLY A 81 6.86 14.02 -6.66
CA GLY A 81 5.72 14.87 -6.36
C GLY A 81 5.18 14.63 -4.96
N ASN A 82 3.89 14.83 -4.79
CA ASN A 82 3.15 14.51 -3.59
C ASN A 82 1.73 14.10 -3.94
N ASP A 83 1.16 13.20 -3.14
CA ASP A 83 -0.24 12.78 -3.25
C ASP A 83 -0.67 12.07 -1.96
N ARG A 84 -1.92 11.65 -1.89
CA ARG A 84 -2.46 10.89 -0.76
C ARG A 84 -1.62 9.65 -0.44
N VAL A 85 -1.50 9.35 0.86
CA VAL A 85 -0.98 8.09 1.39
C VAL A 85 -1.92 7.55 2.47
N GLN A 86 -2.00 6.22 2.57
CA GLN A 86 -2.56 5.51 3.72
C GLN A 86 -1.46 4.66 4.35
N ILE A 87 -1.26 4.83 5.65
CA ILE A 87 -0.26 4.08 6.42
C ILE A 87 -0.96 3.21 7.44
N PHE A 88 -0.70 1.91 7.34
CA PHE A 88 -1.21 0.89 8.24
C PHE A 88 -0.10 0.54 9.22
N ARG A 89 -0.34 0.91 10.49
CA ARG A 89 0.60 0.69 11.60
C ARG A 89 -0.18 0.42 12.87
N ASP A 90 0.26 -0.56 13.66
CA ASP A 90 -0.33 -0.87 14.97
C ASP A 90 -1.83 -1.18 14.95
N GLY A 91 -2.36 -1.76 13.88
CA GLY A 91 -3.80 -1.99 13.73
C GLY A 91 -4.58 -0.69 13.57
N LYS A 92 -3.95 0.38 13.12
CA LYS A 92 -4.57 1.67 12.80
C LYS A 92 -4.32 2.01 11.34
N VAL A 93 -5.21 2.83 10.80
CA VAL A 93 -5.06 3.46 9.48
C VAL A 93 -4.78 4.94 9.73
N ILE A 94 -3.69 5.44 9.17
CA ILE A 94 -3.26 6.84 9.27
C ILE A 94 -3.32 7.42 7.86
N GLU A 95 -4.17 8.42 7.67
CA GLU A 95 -4.27 9.18 6.42
C GLU A 95 -3.21 10.29 6.39
N GLY A 96 -2.77 10.65 5.20
CA GLY A 96 -1.85 11.76 5.00
C GLY A 96 -1.48 11.94 3.54
N TYR A 97 -0.30 12.50 3.29
CA TYR A 97 0.31 12.56 1.96
C TYR A 97 1.77 12.09 1.98
N TRP A 98 2.21 11.52 0.86
CA TRP A 98 3.63 11.28 0.60
C TRP A 98 4.22 12.48 -0.15
N GLN A 99 5.52 12.73 0.01
CA GLN A 99 6.26 13.73 -0.75
C GLN A 99 7.64 13.21 -1.12
N LYS A 100 8.06 13.43 -2.37
CA LYS A 100 9.38 13.08 -2.89
C LYS A 100 9.87 14.14 -3.86
N ASP A 101 10.91 14.86 -3.45
CA ASP A 101 11.39 16.07 -4.14
C ASP A 101 12.21 15.76 -5.41
N CYS A 102 12.83 14.58 -5.48
CA CYS A 102 13.68 14.19 -6.61
C CYS A 102 13.82 12.67 -6.74
N ARG A 103 14.32 12.20 -7.89
CA ARG A 103 14.45 10.76 -8.20
C ARG A 103 15.23 9.98 -7.13
N THR A 104 16.30 10.54 -6.60
CA THR A 104 17.16 9.91 -5.57
C THR A 104 16.80 10.32 -4.15
N CYS A 105 15.90 11.27 -3.96
CA CYS A 105 15.46 11.76 -2.67
C CYS A 105 14.62 10.69 -1.94
N ARG A 106 14.63 10.72 -0.61
CA ARG A 106 13.76 9.85 0.19
C ARG A 106 12.30 10.30 0.11
N THR A 107 11.36 9.37 -0.07
CA THR A 107 9.93 9.64 0.15
C THR A 107 9.67 9.88 1.63
N LYS A 108 8.98 10.97 1.95
CA LYS A 108 8.56 11.34 3.30
C LYS A 108 7.04 11.29 3.39
N TYR A 109 6.51 11.10 4.59
CA TYR A 109 5.07 11.02 4.85
C TYR A 109 4.68 12.04 5.89
N PHE A 110 3.56 12.72 5.67
CA PHE A 110 3.06 13.79 6.52
C PHE A 110 1.56 13.65 6.73
N ASP A 111 1.09 14.06 7.91
CA ASP A 111 -0.35 14.17 8.19
C ASP A 111 -0.92 15.48 7.59
N GLU A 112 -2.22 15.70 7.79
CA GLU A 112 -2.91 16.92 7.32
C GLU A 112 -2.40 18.22 7.94
N ASN A 113 -1.67 18.14 9.06
CA ASN A 113 -1.09 19.28 9.77
C ASN A 113 0.42 19.44 9.47
N GLU A 114 0.91 18.79 8.40
CA GLU A 114 2.32 18.79 7.98
C GLU A 114 3.30 18.14 8.98
N ASN A 115 2.80 17.39 9.96
CA ASN A 115 3.67 16.66 10.88
C ASN A 115 4.18 15.37 10.23
N PRO A 116 5.46 15.01 10.39
CA PRO A 116 5.98 13.74 9.89
C PRO A 116 5.25 12.54 10.51
N ILE A 117 4.77 11.62 9.67
CA ILE A 117 4.21 10.35 10.14
C ILE A 117 5.34 9.36 10.39
N GLU A 118 5.50 8.95 11.65
CA GLU A 118 6.50 7.96 12.04
C GLU A 118 6.09 6.54 11.61
N LEU A 119 7.08 5.68 11.39
CA LEU A 119 6.87 4.25 11.11
C LEU A 119 7.42 3.42 12.27
N ASN A 120 6.81 2.26 12.53
CA ASN A 120 7.37 1.29 13.44
C ASN A 120 8.72 0.79 12.95
N ARG A 121 9.62 0.51 13.89
CA ARG A 121 10.85 -0.23 13.58
C ARG A 121 10.49 -1.62 13.04
N GLY A 122 11.06 -1.98 11.89
CA GLY A 122 10.89 -3.28 11.25
C GLY A 122 10.72 -3.15 9.75
N GLN A 123 10.25 -4.20 9.11
CA GLN A 123 9.98 -4.19 7.67
C GLN A 123 8.81 -3.25 7.35
N THR A 124 8.98 -2.44 6.31
CA THR A 124 7.92 -1.61 5.73
C THR A 124 7.66 -2.11 4.32
N TRP A 125 6.39 -2.37 4.01
CA TRP A 125 5.94 -2.66 2.66
C TRP A 125 5.34 -1.41 2.04
N ILE A 126 5.83 -0.99 0.88
CA ILE A 126 5.28 0.15 0.14
C ILE A 126 4.60 -0.39 -1.11
N ALA A 127 3.31 -0.09 -1.26
CA ALA A 127 2.50 -0.42 -2.41
C ALA A 127 2.16 0.87 -3.17
N PHE A 128 2.48 0.90 -4.47
CA PHE A 128 2.13 2.00 -5.35
C PHE A 128 0.78 1.72 -6.00
N ALA A 129 -0.27 2.36 -5.47
CA ALA A 129 -1.59 2.41 -6.08
C ALA A 129 -1.61 3.48 -7.18
N VAL A 130 -2.41 3.27 -8.22
CA VAL A 130 -2.46 4.16 -9.38
C VAL A 130 -3.84 4.75 -9.63
N LYS A 131 -3.85 5.99 -10.14
CA LYS A 131 -5.03 6.76 -10.55
C LYS A 131 -4.78 7.51 -11.86
N VAL A 132 -5.84 7.93 -12.53
CA VAL A 132 -5.80 8.87 -13.66
C VAL A 132 -6.53 10.13 -13.25
N LYS A 133 -5.80 11.20 -12.94
CA LYS A 133 -6.35 12.39 -12.28
C LYS A 133 -7.06 11.95 -10.99
N ASP A 134 -8.36 12.19 -10.87
CA ASP A 134 -9.15 11.83 -9.70
C ASP A 134 -9.77 10.42 -9.78
N ARG A 135 -9.63 9.73 -10.92
CA ARG A 135 -10.18 8.39 -11.11
C ARG A 135 -9.23 7.33 -10.57
N LEU A 136 -9.60 6.69 -9.48
CA LEU A 136 -8.88 5.52 -8.95
C LEU A 136 -8.90 4.37 -9.97
N VAL A 137 -7.74 3.77 -10.21
CA VAL A 137 -7.60 2.56 -11.03
C VAL A 137 -7.22 1.37 -10.16
N SER A 138 -6.40 1.61 -9.14
CA SER A 138 -6.29 0.69 -8.02
C SER A 138 -7.43 0.89 -7.03
N ASN A 139 -8.00 -0.21 -6.54
CA ASN A 139 -8.97 -0.18 -5.44
C ASN A 139 -8.32 -0.70 -4.16
N VAL A 140 -8.53 0.02 -3.06
CA VAL A 140 -8.07 -0.34 -1.72
C VAL A 140 -9.30 -0.50 -0.84
N ASN A 141 -9.52 -1.71 -0.33
CA ASN A 141 -10.65 -2.00 0.55
C ASN A 141 -10.14 -2.29 1.95
N LEU A 142 -10.79 -1.69 2.95
CA LEU A 142 -10.41 -1.82 4.35
C LEU A 142 -11.48 -2.61 5.10
N GLN A 143 -11.05 -3.48 6.00
CA GLN A 143 -11.89 -4.20 6.94
C GLN A 143 -11.42 -3.92 8.37
N TYR A 144 -12.38 -3.83 9.29
CA TYR A 144 -12.18 -3.67 10.72
C TYR A 144 -12.73 -4.90 11.45
N ASN A 145 -12.25 -5.17 12.66
CA ASN A 145 -12.85 -6.19 13.51
C ASN A 145 -14.21 -5.69 14.01
N GLU A 146 -15.16 -6.59 14.15
CA GLU A 146 -16.42 -6.30 14.86
C GLU A 146 -16.12 -6.23 16.38
N ASP A 147 -16.81 -5.32 17.07
CA ASP A 147 -16.70 -5.11 18.52
C ASP A 147 -17.20 -6.31 19.35
#